data_AF-A0A7Y8F9R7-F1
#
_entry.id   AF-A0A7Y8F9R7-F1
#
_cell.length_a   1.000
_cell.length_b   1.000
_cell.length_c   1.000
_cell.angle_alpha   90.00
_cell.angle_beta   90.00
_cell.angle_gamma   90.00
#
_symmetry.space_group_name_H-M   'P 1'
#
loop_
_entity.id
_entity.type
_entity.pdbx_description
1 polymer ?
#
loop_
_entity_poly.entity_id
_entity_poly.type
_entity_poly.pdbx_seq_one_letter_code
_entity_poly.pdbx_strand_id
1 'polypeptide(L)'
;MATLMEKLDGPRTAQQELFYDLEDATAVIAWSVNELATLAGVAKSPDEAIALMKMGALLAAQQQKLSEYADEVKAGKIVRE
;
A
#
# COMPACT_ATOMS: atom_id res chain seq x y z
N MET A 1 -26.69 3.57 -22.62
CA MET A 1 -25.30 3.05 -22.60
C MET A 1 -24.22 4.15 -22.68
N ALA A 2 -24.56 5.43 -22.88
CA ALA A 2 -23.58 6.53 -22.84
C ALA A 2 -23.41 7.19 -21.46
N THR A 3 -24.31 6.92 -20.51
CA THR A 3 -24.45 7.72 -19.27
C THR A 3 -23.56 7.29 -18.10
N LEU A 4 -22.82 6.19 -18.23
CA LEU A 4 -21.87 5.70 -17.21
C LEU A 4 -20.44 6.15 -17.47
N MET A 5 -20.06 6.34 -18.73
CA MET A 5 -18.69 6.66 -19.12
C MET A 5 -18.37 8.16 -18.96
N GLU A 6 -19.35 9.05 -19.16
CA GLU A 6 -19.19 10.50 -18.98
C GLU A 6 -18.95 10.92 -17.51
N LYS A 7 -19.21 10.05 -16.53
CA LYS A 7 -18.91 10.29 -15.11
C LYS A 7 -17.46 9.98 -14.72
N LEU A 8 -16.68 9.37 -15.61
CA LEU A 8 -15.28 9.04 -15.36
C LEU A 8 -14.32 10.20 -15.66
N ASP A 9 -14.76 11.22 -16.39
CA ASP A 9 -13.95 12.39 -16.80
C ASP A 9 -14.10 13.62 -15.88
N GLY A 10 -14.86 13.51 -14.78
CA GLY A 10 -14.97 14.56 -13.77
C GLY A 10 -13.75 14.60 -12.82
N PRO A 11 -13.42 15.76 -12.23
CA PRO A 11 -12.37 15.82 -11.21
C PRO A 11 -12.69 14.85 -10.07
N ARG A 12 -11.67 14.12 -9.60
CA ARG A 12 -11.82 13.18 -8.50
C ARG A 12 -12.34 13.91 -7.26
N THR A 13 -13.23 13.25 -6.53
CA THR A 13 -13.59 13.71 -5.19
C THR A 13 -12.41 13.54 -4.24
N ALA A 14 -12.33 14.34 -3.18
CA ALA A 14 -11.28 14.20 -2.15
C ALA A 14 -11.19 12.78 -1.56
N GLN A 15 -12.32 12.07 -1.47
CA GLN A 15 -12.37 10.67 -1.04
C GLN A 15 -11.73 9.72 -2.06
N GLN A 16 -11.96 9.96 -3.36
CA GLN A 16 -11.32 9.18 -4.42
C GLN A 16 -9.82 9.47 -4.51
N GLU A 17 -9.40 10.72 -4.34
CA GLU A 17 -7.97 11.08 -4.28
C GLU A 17 -7.29 10.37 -3.11
N LEU A 18 -7.86 10.47 -1.90
CA LEU A 18 -7.32 9.80 -0.73
C LEU A 18 -7.25 8.27 -0.91
N PHE A 19 -8.25 7.65 -1.54
CA PHE A 19 -8.20 6.22 -1.85
C PHE A 19 -7.00 5.88 -2.75
N TYR A 20 -6.80 6.63 -3.83
CA TYR A 20 -5.69 6.38 -4.74
C TYR A 20 -4.32 6.68 -4.11
N ASP A 21 -4.22 7.70 -3.25
CA ASP A 21 -2.98 8.00 -2.52
C ASP A 21 -2.61 6.84 -1.57
N LEU A 22 -3.60 6.22 -0.91
CA LEU A 22 -3.38 5.07 -0.04
C LEU A 22 -3.00 3.80 -0.84
N GLU A 23 -3.62 3.58 -2.00
CA GLU A 23 -3.26 2.49 -2.91
C GLU A 23 -1.83 2.66 -3.47
N ASP A 24 -1.46 3.88 -3.87
CA ASP A 24 -0.11 4.19 -4.36
C ASP A 24 0.95 3.97 -3.27
N ALA A 25 0.69 4.48 -2.05
CA ALA A 25 1.57 4.23 -0.90
C ALA A 25 1.71 2.72 -0.60
N THR A 26 0.61 1.97 -0.67
CA THR A 26 0.61 0.51 -0.50
C THR A 26 1.48 -0.19 -1.55
N ALA A 27 1.42 0.25 -2.81
CA ALA A 27 2.21 -0.29 -3.91
C ALA A 27 3.71 0.01 -3.74
N VAL A 28 4.06 1.23 -3.33
CA VAL A 28 5.46 1.62 -3.03
C VAL A 28 6.04 0.78 -1.89
N ILE A 29 5.26 0.54 -0.84
CA ILE A 29 5.69 -0.32 0.26
C ILE A 29 5.83 -1.78 -0.22
N ALA A 30 4.91 -2.29 -1.04
CA ALA A 30 5.01 -3.63 -1.63
C ALA A 30 6.34 -3.82 -2.37
N TRP A 31 6.66 -2.86 -3.23
CA TRP A 31 7.91 -2.84 -3.97
C TRP A 31 9.11 -2.82 -3.03
N SER A 32 9.08 -1.97 -2.00
CA SER A 32 10.16 -1.85 -1.01
C SER A 32 10.39 -3.15 -0.24
N VAL A 33 9.33 -3.87 0.14
CA VAL A 33 9.42 -5.17 0.81
C VAL A 33 10.09 -6.20 -0.10
N ASN A 34 9.72 -6.23 -1.38
CA ASN A 34 10.32 -7.14 -2.36
C ASN A 34 11.81 -6.83 -2.59
N GLU A 35 12.17 -5.55 -2.64
CA GLU A 35 13.57 -5.13 -2.77
C GLU A 35 14.39 -5.53 -1.53
N LEU A 36 13.86 -5.33 -0.33
CA LEU A 36 14.51 -5.76 0.91
C LEU A 36 14.70 -7.28 0.98
N ALA A 37 13.73 -8.05 0.50
CA ALA A 37 13.86 -9.51 0.40
C ALA A 37 14.96 -9.92 -0.58
N THR A 38 15.06 -9.22 -1.71
CA THR A 38 16.11 -9.43 -2.71
C THR A 38 17.49 -9.12 -2.14
N LEU A 39 17.63 -7.98 -1.43
CA LEU A 39 18.87 -7.59 -0.75
C LEU A 39 19.25 -8.56 0.37
N ALA A 40 18.28 -9.07 1.13
CA ALA A 40 18.52 -10.09 2.15
C ALA A 40 19.08 -11.38 1.55
N GLY A 41 18.64 -11.76 0.33
CA GLY A 41 19.14 -12.92 -0.39
C GLY A 41 20.60 -12.83 -0.86
N VAL A 42 21.15 -11.61 -0.95
CA VAL A 42 22.54 -11.35 -1.36
C VAL A 42 23.39 -10.71 -0.26
N ALA A 43 22.88 -10.66 0.97
CA ALA A 43 23.55 -10.04 2.11
C ALA A 43 24.86 -10.75 2.46
N LYS A 44 25.83 -9.99 2.99
CA LYS A 44 27.19 -10.50 3.24
C LYS A 44 27.30 -11.25 4.57
N SER A 45 26.35 -11.03 5.47
CA SER A 45 26.29 -11.72 6.77
C SER A 45 24.86 -12.14 7.11
N PRO A 46 24.69 -13.22 7.91
CA PRO A 46 23.39 -13.62 8.41
C PRO A 46 22.66 -12.53 9.20
N ASP A 47 23.39 -11.73 9.99
CA ASP A 47 22.81 -10.66 10.80
C ASP A 47 22.24 -9.54 9.92
N GLU A 48 22.92 -9.21 8.82
CA GLU A 48 22.44 -8.25 7.82
C GLU A 48 21.17 -8.76 7.13
N ALA A 49 21.14 -10.03 6.71
CA ALA A 49 19.95 -10.64 6.12
C ALA A 49 18.76 -10.59 7.09
N ILE A 50 18.97 -10.96 8.36
CA ILE A 50 17.94 -10.93 9.40
C ILE A 50 17.42 -9.51 9.62
N ALA A 51 18.30 -8.50 9.64
CA ALA A 51 17.90 -7.11 9.81
C ALA A 51 17.02 -6.63 8.65
N LEU A 52 17.41 -6.93 7.40
CA LEU A 52 16.62 -6.58 6.20
C LEU A 52 15.25 -7.27 6.18
N MET A 53 15.19 -8.56 6.54
CA MET A 53 13.93 -9.29 6.66
C MET A 53 13.01 -8.70 7.74
N LYS A 54 13.56 -8.28 8.89
CA LYS A 54 12.79 -7.61 9.95
C LYS A 54 12.22 -6.27 9.47
N MET A 55 13.00 -5.48 8.73
CA MET A 55 12.51 -4.24 8.13
C MET A 55 11.38 -4.52 7.13
N GLY A 56 11.54 -5.53 6.26
CA GLY A 56 10.50 -5.95 5.33
C GLY A 56 9.22 -6.38 6.04
N ALA A 57 9.31 -7.15 7.12
CA ALA A 57 8.16 -7.57 7.90
C ALA A 57 7.41 -6.39 8.56
N LEU A 58 8.14 -5.41 9.10
CA LEU A 58 7.53 -4.20 9.65
C LEU A 58 6.81 -3.38 8.58
N LEU A 59 7.42 -3.24 7.40
CA LEU A 59 6.81 -2.54 6.27
C LEU A 59 5.57 -3.27 5.74
N ALA A 60 5.62 -4.60 5.64
CA ALA A 60 4.44 -5.40 5.25
C ALA A 60 3.27 -5.23 6.24
N ALA A 61 3.55 -5.14 7.54
CA ALA A 61 2.53 -4.85 8.54
C ALA A 61 1.92 -3.44 8.39
N GLN A 62 2.72 -2.44 8.00
CA GLN A 62 2.20 -1.10 7.70
C GLN A 62 1.41 -1.06 6.39
N GLN A 63 1.87 -1.78 5.37
CA GLN A 63 1.17 -1.95 4.11
C GLN A 63 -0.26 -2.44 4.36
N GLN A 64 -0.41 -3.52 5.14
CA GLN A 64 -1.72 -4.07 5.45
C GLN A 64 -2.66 -3.04 6.10
N LYS A 65 -2.16 -2.26 7.06
CA LYS A 65 -2.94 -1.19 7.70
C LYS A 65 -3.39 -0.11 6.71
N LEU A 66 -2.51 0.28 5.79
CA LEU A 66 -2.87 1.27 4.77
C LEU A 66 -3.89 0.71 3.78
N SER A 67 -3.81 -0.57 3.42
CA SER A 67 -4.83 -1.23 2.61
C SER A 67 -6.19 -1.26 3.32
N GLU A 68 -6.22 -1.56 4.62
CA GLU A 68 -7.45 -1.50 5.42
C GLU A 68 -8.03 -0.08 5.44
N TYR A 69 -7.19 0.95 5.55
CA TYR A 69 -7.64 2.34 5.45
C TYR A 69 -8.16 2.71 4.05
N ALA A 70 -7.54 2.19 2.99
CA ALA A 70 -8.02 2.38 1.64
C ALA A 70 -9.42 1.76 1.49
N ASP A 71 -9.66 0.58 2.06
CA ASP A 71 -10.96 -0.06 2.09
C ASP A 71 -12.00 0.75 2.89
N GLU A 72 -11.63 1.33 4.05
CA GLU A 72 -12.49 2.25 4.81
C GLU A 72 -12.90 3.48 3.97
N VAL A 73 -11.93 4.08 3.29
CA VAL A 73 -12.16 5.24 2.41
C VAL A 73 -13.04 4.85 1.23
N LYS A 74 -12.81 3.70 0.61
CA LYS A 74 -13.64 3.17 -0.48
C LYS A 74 -15.08 2.89 -0.03
N ALA A 75 -15.26 2.39 1.19
CA ALA A 75 -16.56 2.14 1.79
C ALA A 75 -17.26 3.40 2.31
N GLY A 76 -16.53 4.52 2.43
CA GLY A 76 -17.04 5.74 3.06
C GLY A 76 -17.39 5.56 4.54
N LYS A 77 -16.78 4.56 5.20
CA LYS A 77 -17.07 4.18 6.58
C LYS A 77 -15.77 3.87 7.30
N ILE A 78 -15.56 4.56 8.42
CA ILE A 78 -14.44 4.28 9.33
C ILE A 78 -14.86 3.13 10.26
N VAL A 79 -14.03 2.09 10.34
CA VAL A 79 -14.18 0.99 11.29
C VAL A 79 -12.98 1.03 12.24
N ARG A 80 -13.24 1.06 13.54
CA ARG A 80 -12.20 0.98 14.58
C ARG A 80 -12.68 -0.03 15.62
N GLU A 81 -11.86 -1.01 15.94
CA GLU A 81 -12.06 -1.92 17.07
C GLU A 81 -11.56 -1.28 18.38
#